data_AF-A0AAJ6HS04-F1
#
_entry.id   AF-A0AAJ6HS04-F1
#
_cell.length_a   1.000
_cell.length_b   1.000
_cell.length_c   1.000
_cell.angle_alpha   90.00
_cell.angle_beta   90.00
_cell.angle_gamma   90.00
#
_symmetry.space_group_name_H-M   'P 1'
#
loop_
_entity.id
_entity.type
_entity.pdbx_description
1 polymer ?
#
loop_
_entity_poly.entity_id
_entity_poly.type
_entity_poly.pdbx_seq_one_letter_code
_entity_poly.pdbx_strand_id
1 'polypeptide(L)'
;MTSYKAGQRVALVHTSDPHTLLRPGDTGTVRRHDQRHNIIEVTWDSGSTLSMSLNDGDRIAPATTPPPTGDPVGEATRWAAALRRMRAAGTEAGRTAAEWWAQDAIGARAGGDTRLAARRTLAGVEDGDPAVLDALPHFSSAGESVDIAGWELFADATGDTTGWFGLRIQQRDEAMAVYRDAYNTAVTDRIADLCHLAASPTGRDVSHLHPDRVRIGDVGVFSGDWARTTGPDGANRIEVGFVGTLIEHWNGWAVFSCTREVAEAIVADQQRHRDQYRDSLRDTGVPADELDRRVDAALADLSFDGDVIDADQRALSDDPDAIDRITPDGDGRYVVMSRSWCWEAVDPYACDRIVGDLPDPDQA
;
A
#
# COMPACT_ATOMS: atom_id res chain seq x y z
N MET A 1 64.44 15.50 15.49
CA MET A 1 63.04 15.00 15.52
C MET A 1 62.16 15.99 14.81
N THR A 2 61.37 15.54 13.83
CA THR A 2 60.42 16.39 13.10
C THR A 2 59.25 16.73 14.02
N SER A 3 59.07 18.00 14.37
CA SER A 3 57.92 18.43 15.18
C SER A 3 56.77 18.85 14.29
N TYR A 4 55.61 18.20 14.45
CA TYR A 4 54.36 18.58 13.78
C TYR A 4 53.63 19.65 14.57
N LYS A 5 53.04 20.62 13.88
CA LYS A 5 52.27 21.72 14.49
C LYS A 5 50.77 21.48 14.35
N ALA A 6 50.00 21.92 15.34
CA ALA A 6 48.54 21.97 15.20
C ALA A 6 48.18 22.82 13.96
N GLY A 7 47.21 22.36 13.17
CA GLY A 7 46.82 22.94 11.88
C GLY A 7 47.70 22.52 10.69
N GLN A 8 48.80 21.79 10.91
CA GLN A 8 49.64 21.31 9.81
C GLN A 8 48.95 20.20 9.02
N ARG A 9 49.05 20.27 7.69
CA ARG A 9 48.57 19.23 6.79
C ARG A 9 49.59 18.11 6.66
N VAL A 10 49.09 16.88 6.75
CA VAL A 10 49.89 15.65 6.66
C VAL A 10 49.20 14.64 5.75
N ALA A 11 50.00 13.81 5.10
CA ALA A 11 49.56 12.64 4.36
C ALA A 11 50.05 11.38 5.07
N LEU A 12 49.20 10.37 5.13
CA LEU A 12 49.57 9.05 5.62
C LEU A 12 50.57 8.43 4.64
N VAL A 13 51.73 8.01 5.13
CA VAL A 13 52.73 7.28 4.34
C VAL A 13 52.61 5.78 4.64
N HIS A 14 52.41 5.43 5.90
CA HIS A 14 52.28 4.05 6.34
C HIS A 14 51.61 4.00 7.71
N THR A 15 50.82 2.96 7.95
CA THR A 15 50.32 2.60 9.28
C THR A 15 50.37 1.10 9.46
N SER A 16 50.67 0.68 10.68
CA SER A 16 50.68 -0.72 11.09
C SER A 16 49.38 -1.15 11.77
N ASP A 17 48.41 -0.26 11.94
CA ASP A 17 47.10 -0.59 12.50
C ASP A 17 46.28 -1.40 11.47
N PRO A 18 46.02 -2.70 11.71
CA PRO A 18 45.27 -3.53 10.77
C PRO A 18 43.77 -3.23 10.78
N HIS A 19 43.28 -2.44 11.76
CA HIS A 19 41.87 -2.12 11.93
C HIS A 19 41.49 -0.76 11.34
N THR A 20 42.44 -0.02 10.78
CA THR A 20 42.16 1.26 10.13
C THR A 20 41.73 1.12 8.67
N LEU A 21 40.77 1.96 8.27
CA LEU A 21 40.38 2.13 6.87
C LEU A 21 41.27 3.13 6.13
N LEU A 22 42.17 3.83 6.83
CA LEU A 22 43.09 4.75 6.19
C LEU A 22 44.06 4.01 5.25
N ARG A 23 44.43 4.67 4.16
CA ARG A 23 45.37 4.16 3.16
C ARG A 23 46.53 5.14 2.95
N PRO A 24 47.74 4.66 2.60
CA PRO A 24 48.83 5.54 2.19
C PRO A 24 48.36 6.53 1.12
N GLY A 25 48.58 7.82 1.36
CA GLY A 25 48.08 8.93 0.54
C GLY A 25 46.94 9.72 1.17
N ASP A 26 46.18 9.14 2.11
CA ASP A 26 45.11 9.84 2.81
C ASP A 26 45.65 11.07 3.53
N THR A 27 44.90 12.17 3.48
CA THR A 27 45.36 13.44 4.04
C THR A 27 44.52 13.88 5.24
N GLY A 28 45.15 14.59 6.16
CA GLY A 28 44.54 15.02 7.41
C GLY A 28 45.23 16.24 8.01
N THR A 29 44.57 16.83 8.99
CA THR A 29 45.03 18.01 9.72
C THR A 29 45.46 17.62 11.11
N VAL A 30 46.70 17.94 11.47
CA VAL A 30 47.24 17.70 12.82
C VAL A 30 46.44 18.53 13.82
N ARG A 31 45.81 17.87 14.78
CA ARG A 31 45.13 18.52 15.92
C ARG A 31 46.13 18.83 17.02
N ARG A 32 46.95 17.84 17.37
CA ARG A 32 47.89 17.91 18.48
C ARG A 32 49.04 16.95 18.26
N HIS A 33 50.22 17.31 18.75
CA HIS A 33 51.38 16.43 18.81
C HIS A 33 51.82 16.30 20.27
N ASP A 34 51.65 15.11 20.84
CA ASP A 34 52.21 14.77 22.15
C ASP A 34 53.67 14.33 21.96
N GLN A 35 54.59 15.25 22.21
CA GLN A 35 56.03 15.01 22.05
C GLN A 35 56.59 14.00 23.06
N ARG A 36 55.92 13.76 24.20
CA ARG A 36 56.40 12.80 25.21
C ARG A 36 56.20 11.36 24.74
N HIS A 37 55.08 11.10 24.09
CA HIS A 37 54.72 9.77 23.59
C HIS A 37 54.96 9.63 22.07
N ASN A 38 55.31 10.73 21.39
CA ASN A 38 55.48 10.82 19.94
C ASN A 38 54.21 10.40 19.17
N ILE A 39 53.05 10.80 19.71
CA ILE A 39 51.72 10.52 19.16
C ILE A 39 51.16 11.79 18.53
N ILE A 40 50.65 11.67 17.31
CA ILE A 40 50.06 12.78 16.56
C ILE A 40 48.58 12.51 16.37
N GLU A 41 47.76 13.34 16.99
CA GLU A 41 46.31 13.31 16.80
C GLU A 41 46.01 14.02 15.48
N VAL A 42 45.38 13.32 14.53
CA VAL A 42 45.05 13.84 13.20
C VAL A 42 43.55 13.73 12.98
N THR A 43 42.95 14.81 12.48
CA THR A 43 41.62 14.77 11.88
C THR A 43 41.81 14.50 10.39
N TRP A 44 41.53 13.27 9.98
CA TRP A 44 41.64 12.85 8.59
C TRP A 44 40.44 13.34 7.78
N ASP A 45 40.66 13.66 6.51
CA ASP A 45 39.59 14.18 5.63
C ASP A 45 38.51 13.13 5.35
N SER A 46 38.84 11.85 5.54
CA SER A 46 37.90 10.72 5.54
C SER A 46 36.92 10.73 6.73
N GLY A 47 37.13 11.61 7.72
CA GLY A 47 36.37 11.68 8.97
C GLY A 47 36.98 10.85 10.11
N SER A 48 38.04 10.07 9.85
CA SER A 48 38.77 9.34 10.89
C SER A 48 39.46 10.30 11.87
N THR A 49 39.52 9.92 13.14
CA THR A 49 40.26 10.62 14.20
C THR A 49 41.47 9.83 14.69
N LEU A 50 41.88 8.81 13.92
CA LEU A 50 42.99 7.93 14.30
C LEU A 50 44.26 8.73 14.55
N SER A 51 44.86 8.49 15.71
CA SER A 51 46.14 9.08 16.09
C SER A 51 47.29 8.23 15.57
N MET A 52 48.38 8.87 15.14
CA MET A 52 49.56 8.22 14.59
C MET A 52 50.63 8.08 15.67
N SER A 53 51.04 6.84 15.94
CA SER A 53 52.12 6.52 16.87
C SER A 53 53.43 6.38 16.11
N LEU A 54 54.21 7.48 16.03
CA LEU A 54 55.44 7.51 15.21
C LEU A 54 56.54 6.58 15.73
N ASN A 55 56.48 6.19 17.01
CA ASN A 55 57.39 5.21 17.60
C ASN A 55 57.04 3.76 17.24
N ASP A 56 55.77 3.51 16.87
CA ASP A 56 55.23 2.16 16.68
C ASP A 56 55.03 1.82 15.20
N GLY A 57 55.75 2.51 14.32
CA GLY A 57 55.81 2.19 12.89
C GLY A 57 54.98 3.11 11.99
N ASP A 58 54.06 3.92 12.53
CA ASP A 58 53.29 4.86 11.72
C ASP A 58 54.18 5.94 11.11
N ARG A 59 53.90 6.30 9.86
CA ARG A 59 54.63 7.33 9.12
C ARG A 59 53.66 8.27 8.46
N ILE A 60 53.91 9.57 8.64
CA ILE A 60 53.22 10.65 7.95
C ILE A 60 54.24 11.62 7.36
N ALA A 61 53.85 12.34 6.31
CA ALA A 61 54.68 13.37 5.68
C ALA A 61 53.88 14.68 5.56
N PRO A 62 54.54 15.87 5.61
CA PRO A 62 53.87 17.12 5.30
C PRO A 62 53.22 17.08 3.93
N ALA A 63 51.93 17.40 3.84
CA ALA A 63 51.22 17.50 2.57
C ALA A 63 51.30 18.94 2.06
N THR A 64 51.89 19.15 0.88
CA THR A 64 51.98 20.46 0.21
C THR A 64 50.78 20.78 -0.68
N THR A 65 49.84 19.84 -0.84
CA THR A 65 48.67 20.04 -1.68
C THR A 65 47.57 20.75 -0.89
N PRO A 66 47.07 21.92 -1.34
CA PRO A 66 45.86 22.52 -0.77
C PRO A 66 44.68 21.54 -0.88
N PRO A 67 43.66 21.63 -0.01
CA PRO A 67 42.43 20.87 -0.21
C PRO A 67 41.89 21.15 -1.62
N PRO A 68 41.31 20.17 -2.32
CA PRO A 68 40.65 20.43 -3.58
C PRO A 68 39.58 21.49 -3.33
N THR A 69 39.79 22.70 -3.85
CA THR A 69 38.72 23.69 -4.04
C THR A 69 37.83 23.20 -5.17
N GLY A 70 37.06 22.14 -4.89
CA GLY A 70 35.90 21.81 -5.69
C GLY A 70 34.88 22.92 -5.54
N ASP A 71 34.18 23.26 -6.62
CA ASP A 71 33.02 24.16 -6.57
C ASP A 71 31.98 23.52 -5.63
N PRO A 72 31.74 24.08 -4.41
CA PRO A 72 30.87 23.45 -3.42
C PRO A 72 29.43 23.32 -3.93
N VAL A 73 29.00 24.22 -4.82
CA VAL A 73 27.68 24.20 -5.43
C VAL A 73 27.60 23.08 -6.48
N GLY A 74 28.64 22.92 -7.30
CA GLY A 74 28.77 21.83 -8.25
C GLY A 74 28.88 20.45 -7.60
N GLU A 75 29.52 20.34 -6.43
CA GLU A 75 29.59 19.11 -5.63
C GLU A 75 28.24 18.79 -4.96
N ALA A 76 27.60 19.77 -4.32
CA ALA A 76 26.28 19.57 -3.72
C ALA A 76 25.23 19.17 -4.78
N THR A 77 25.28 19.79 -5.96
CA THR A 77 24.37 19.47 -7.07
C THR A 77 24.58 18.05 -7.60
N ARG A 78 25.86 17.62 -7.73
CA ARG A 78 26.19 16.25 -8.14
C ARG A 78 25.75 15.24 -7.09
N TRP A 79 25.95 15.53 -5.81
CA TRP A 79 25.51 14.66 -4.72
C TRP A 79 23.99 14.51 -4.67
N ALA A 80 23.25 15.61 -4.75
CA ALA A 80 21.79 15.57 -4.82
C ALA A 80 21.28 14.76 -6.03
N ALA A 81 21.97 14.84 -7.18
CA ALA A 81 21.64 14.02 -8.33
C ALA A 81 21.93 12.53 -8.10
N ALA A 82 23.01 12.18 -7.40
CA ALA A 82 23.30 10.80 -7.01
C ALA A 82 22.22 10.25 -6.07
N LEU A 83 21.83 10.99 -5.02
CA LEU A 83 20.75 10.59 -4.11
C LEU A 83 19.41 10.40 -4.81
N ARG A 84 19.05 11.26 -5.78
CA ARG A 84 17.85 11.06 -6.60
C ARG A 84 17.88 9.76 -7.39
N ARG A 85 19.04 9.40 -7.95
CA ARG A 85 19.21 8.13 -8.67
C ARG A 85 19.13 6.92 -7.73
N MET A 86 19.74 7.00 -6.54
CA MET A 86 19.61 5.96 -5.51
C MET A 86 18.15 5.77 -5.10
N ARG A 87 17.40 6.85 -4.89
CA ARG A 87 15.96 6.79 -4.59
C ARG A 87 15.18 6.12 -5.72
N ALA A 88 15.43 6.51 -6.98
CA ALA A 88 14.76 5.93 -8.13
C ALA A 88 15.06 4.43 -8.28
N ALA A 89 16.32 4.03 -8.09
CA ALA A 89 16.71 2.62 -8.11
C ALA A 89 16.06 1.82 -6.98
N GLY A 90 16.02 2.36 -5.76
CA GLY A 90 15.32 1.75 -4.63
C GLY A 90 13.81 1.57 -4.91
N THR A 91 13.17 2.60 -5.47
CA THR A 91 11.75 2.55 -5.87
C THR A 91 11.50 1.44 -6.88
N GLU A 92 12.32 1.33 -7.91
CA GLU A 92 12.17 0.32 -8.97
C GLU A 92 12.41 -1.10 -8.44
N ALA A 93 13.45 -1.29 -7.63
CA ALA A 93 13.73 -2.56 -6.98
C ALA A 93 12.59 -2.98 -6.04
N GLY A 94 12.00 -2.02 -5.31
CA GLY A 94 10.86 -2.26 -4.44
C GLY A 94 9.62 -2.70 -5.21
N ARG A 95 9.29 -2.01 -6.30
CA ARG A 95 8.18 -2.42 -7.19
C ARG A 95 8.38 -3.81 -7.77
N THR A 96 9.59 -4.10 -8.24
CA THR A 96 9.94 -5.42 -8.76
C THR A 96 9.74 -6.49 -7.68
N ALA A 97 10.24 -6.27 -6.46
CA ALA A 97 10.07 -7.20 -5.36
C ALA A 97 8.59 -7.43 -4.97
N ALA A 98 7.78 -6.37 -4.98
CA ALA A 98 6.34 -6.46 -4.78
C ALA A 98 5.65 -7.32 -5.85
N GLU A 99 6.05 -7.20 -7.12
CA GLU A 99 5.49 -8.02 -8.21
C GLU A 99 5.86 -9.50 -8.07
N TRP A 100 7.10 -9.80 -7.67
CA TRP A 100 7.52 -11.18 -7.35
C TRP A 100 6.73 -11.74 -6.18
N TRP A 101 6.62 -10.99 -5.09
CA TRP A 101 5.81 -11.38 -3.93
C TRP A 101 4.36 -11.66 -4.34
N ALA A 102 3.77 -10.78 -5.16
CA ALA A 102 2.37 -10.91 -5.56
C ALA A 102 2.11 -12.19 -6.35
N GLN A 103 3.05 -12.64 -7.20
CA GLN A 103 2.90 -13.91 -7.93
C GLN A 103 2.71 -15.11 -7.00
N ASP A 104 3.43 -15.12 -5.88
CA ASP A 104 3.46 -16.23 -4.92
C ASP A 104 2.37 -16.10 -3.84
N ALA A 105 2.01 -14.86 -3.45
CA ALA A 105 1.09 -14.60 -2.34
C ALA A 105 -0.38 -14.44 -2.77
N ILE A 106 -0.64 -13.79 -3.91
CA ILE A 106 -2.01 -13.47 -4.38
C ILE A 106 -2.24 -13.74 -5.87
N GLY A 107 -1.22 -14.24 -6.56
CA GLY A 107 -1.19 -14.43 -8.00
C GLY A 107 -1.33 -15.89 -8.41
N ALA A 108 -0.89 -16.21 -9.63
CA ALA A 108 -1.10 -17.53 -10.25
C ALA A 108 -0.40 -18.70 -9.51
N ARG A 109 0.57 -18.43 -8.63
CA ARG A 109 1.25 -19.46 -7.83
C ARG A 109 0.71 -19.57 -6.41
N ALA A 110 -0.15 -18.66 -5.99
CA ALA A 110 -0.78 -18.75 -4.68
C ALA A 110 -1.75 -19.94 -4.63
N GLY A 111 -1.72 -20.67 -3.52
CA GLY A 111 -2.73 -21.66 -3.18
C GLY A 111 -3.85 -21.03 -2.37
N GLY A 112 -5.10 -21.47 -2.59
CA GLY A 112 -6.26 -21.02 -1.82
C GLY A 112 -6.96 -19.80 -2.41
N ASP A 113 -7.70 -19.08 -1.57
CA ASP A 113 -8.48 -17.90 -1.97
C ASP A 113 -7.60 -16.64 -2.00
N THR A 114 -7.17 -16.27 -3.20
CA THR A 114 -6.29 -15.12 -3.44
C THR A 114 -6.96 -13.78 -3.11
N ARG A 115 -8.27 -13.67 -3.32
CA ARG A 115 -9.04 -12.46 -3.01
C ARG A 115 -9.12 -12.24 -1.50
N LEU A 116 -9.32 -13.33 -0.74
CA LEU A 116 -9.27 -13.29 0.72
C LEU A 116 -7.87 -12.93 1.24
N ALA A 117 -6.82 -13.52 0.67
CA ALA A 117 -5.45 -13.22 1.05
C ALA A 117 -5.08 -11.74 0.78
N ALA A 118 -5.50 -11.21 -0.37
CA ALA A 118 -5.30 -9.81 -0.73
C ALA A 118 -5.99 -8.85 0.26
N ARG A 119 -7.23 -9.13 0.65
CA ARG A 119 -7.98 -8.31 1.61
C ARG A 119 -7.34 -8.31 3.00
N ARG A 120 -6.92 -9.47 3.50
CA ARG A 120 -6.22 -9.56 4.78
C ARG A 120 -4.93 -8.76 4.79
N THR A 121 -4.20 -8.81 3.68
CA THR A 121 -2.96 -8.04 3.52
C THR A 121 -3.25 -6.54 3.52
N LEU A 122 -4.26 -6.08 2.76
CA LEU A 122 -4.69 -4.67 2.75
C LEU A 122 -5.07 -4.17 4.13
N ALA A 123 -5.95 -4.88 4.82
CA ALA A 123 -6.37 -4.51 6.18
C ALA A 123 -5.17 -4.39 7.12
N GLY A 124 -4.23 -5.35 7.07
CA GLY A 124 -3.02 -5.29 7.88
C GLY A 124 -2.08 -4.13 7.52
N VAL A 125 -1.98 -3.75 6.24
CA VAL A 125 -1.20 -2.59 5.81
C VAL A 125 -1.85 -1.29 6.29
N GLU A 126 -3.17 -1.16 6.17
CA GLU A 126 -3.94 0.01 6.59
C GLU A 126 -3.92 0.20 8.12
N ASP A 127 -4.05 -0.89 8.87
CA ASP A 127 -3.98 -0.89 10.34
C ASP A 127 -2.55 -0.73 10.88
N GLY A 128 -1.54 -0.85 10.01
CA GLY A 128 -0.13 -0.85 10.39
C GLY A 128 0.24 -2.08 11.24
N ASP A 129 -0.38 -3.24 10.99
CA ASP A 129 -0.11 -4.49 11.70
C ASP A 129 1.36 -4.93 11.47
N PRO A 130 2.19 -4.95 12.54
CA PRO A 130 3.58 -5.36 12.41
C PRO A 130 3.75 -6.77 11.84
N ALA A 131 2.85 -7.70 12.13
CA ALA A 131 2.95 -9.06 11.62
C ALA A 131 2.78 -9.13 10.09
N VAL A 132 1.94 -8.26 9.53
CA VAL A 132 1.77 -8.15 8.08
C VAL A 132 2.94 -7.40 7.46
N LEU A 133 3.31 -6.25 8.03
CA LEU A 133 4.42 -5.43 7.53
C LEU A 133 5.76 -6.16 7.55
N ASP A 134 6.04 -6.94 8.60
CA ASP A 134 7.26 -7.74 8.73
C ASP A 134 7.29 -8.93 7.75
N ALA A 135 6.12 -9.38 7.25
CA ALA A 135 6.02 -10.44 6.25
C ALA A 135 6.17 -9.93 4.81
N LEU A 136 6.09 -8.61 4.59
CA LEU A 136 6.33 -8.01 3.27
C LEU A 136 7.82 -8.05 2.91
N PRO A 137 8.16 -8.01 1.61
CA PRO A 137 9.55 -7.85 1.18
C PRO A 137 10.16 -6.59 1.80
N HIS A 138 11.13 -6.77 2.68
CA HIS A 138 11.92 -5.67 3.21
C HIS A 138 13.34 -5.76 2.65
N PHE A 139 14.00 -4.62 2.55
CA PHE A 139 15.42 -4.63 2.23
C PHE A 139 16.18 -5.29 3.40
N SER A 140 16.53 -6.56 3.26
CA SER A 140 17.33 -7.28 4.26
C SER A 140 18.82 -7.13 3.92
N SER A 141 19.58 -6.50 4.80
CA SER A 141 21.05 -6.48 4.75
C SER A 141 21.66 -7.64 5.55
N ALA A 142 20.90 -8.71 5.80
CA ALA A 142 21.29 -9.76 6.73
C ALA A 142 22.35 -10.69 6.10
N GLY A 143 23.61 -10.23 6.09
CA GLY A 143 24.78 -11.09 5.88
C GLY A 143 25.90 -10.50 5.03
N GLU A 144 25.62 -9.53 4.17
CA GLU A 144 26.64 -8.90 3.33
C GLU A 144 27.06 -7.56 3.91
N SER A 145 28.36 -7.38 4.12
CA SER A 145 28.90 -6.11 4.58
C SER A 145 28.37 -5.01 3.66
N VAL A 146 27.82 -3.95 4.24
CA VAL A 146 27.28 -2.77 3.55
C VAL A 146 28.23 -2.24 2.47
N ASP A 147 29.54 -2.48 2.63
CA ASP A 147 30.58 -2.13 1.68
C ASP A 147 30.59 -2.93 0.37
N ILE A 148 30.12 -4.19 0.33
CA ILE A 148 30.10 -5.04 -0.89
C ILE A 148 28.80 -4.84 -1.69
N ALA A 149 27.64 -4.80 -1.03
CA ALA A 149 26.39 -4.54 -1.73
C ALA A 149 26.20 -3.04 -2.09
N GLY A 150 26.73 -2.13 -1.26
CA GLY A 150 26.51 -0.69 -1.44
C GLY A 150 27.20 -0.10 -2.67
N TRP A 151 28.40 -0.58 -3.02
CA TRP A 151 29.12 -0.07 -4.19
C TRP A 151 28.48 -0.54 -5.50
N GLU A 152 27.99 -1.78 -5.57
CA GLU A 152 27.28 -2.32 -6.74
C GLU A 152 25.98 -1.55 -6.96
N LEU A 153 25.17 -1.39 -5.91
CA LEU A 153 23.93 -0.61 -5.98
C LEU A 153 24.18 0.84 -6.39
N PHE A 154 25.23 1.48 -5.85
CA PHE A 154 25.59 2.83 -6.23
C PHE A 154 26.05 2.91 -7.70
N ALA A 155 26.87 1.96 -8.14
CA ALA A 155 27.33 1.90 -9.52
C ALA A 155 26.16 1.68 -10.50
N ASP A 156 25.25 0.76 -10.20
CA ASP A 156 24.08 0.48 -11.02
C ASP A 156 23.12 1.67 -11.08
N ALA A 157 22.87 2.32 -9.94
CA ALA A 157 21.97 3.47 -9.88
C ALA A 157 22.55 4.71 -10.57
N THR A 158 23.86 4.97 -10.41
CA THR A 158 24.48 6.23 -10.82
C THR A 158 25.28 6.15 -12.12
N GLY A 159 25.67 4.95 -12.54
CA GLY A 159 26.63 4.69 -13.61
C GLY A 159 28.09 4.94 -13.21
N ASP A 160 28.38 5.24 -11.93
CA ASP A 160 29.71 5.57 -11.45
C ASP A 160 30.28 4.45 -10.56
N THR A 161 31.13 3.61 -11.16
CA THR A 161 31.80 2.48 -10.50
C THR A 161 32.95 2.90 -9.58
N THR A 162 33.42 4.14 -9.68
CA THR A 162 34.59 4.62 -8.91
C THR A 162 34.20 5.63 -7.83
N GLY A 163 33.09 6.35 -8.03
CA GLY A 163 32.62 7.41 -7.15
C GLY A 163 32.32 6.94 -5.74
N TRP A 164 31.80 5.72 -5.58
CA TRP A 164 31.52 5.12 -4.27
C TRP A 164 32.73 5.14 -3.32
N PHE A 165 33.91 4.76 -3.84
CA PHE A 165 35.14 4.68 -3.05
C PHE A 165 35.67 6.06 -2.66
N GLY A 166 35.30 7.10 -3.40
CA GLY A 166 35.60 8.50 -3.08
C GLY A 166 34.62 9.14 -2.07
N LEU A 167 33.49 8.50 -1.77
CA LEU A 167 32.52 9.02 -0.80
C LEU A 167 33.03 8.88 0.65
N ARG A 168 32.70 9.86 1.47
CA ARG A 168 32.84 9.79 2.94
C ARG A 168 31.83 8.80 3.52
N ILE A 169 32.12 8.25 4.70
CA ILE A 169 31.24 7.29 5.40
C ILE A 169 29.80 7.82 5.49
N GLN A 170 29.63 9.07 5.93
CA GLN A 170 28.31 9.71 6.04
C GLN A 170 27.55 9.76 4.71
N GLN A 171 28.25 9.96 3.58
CA GLN A 171 27.62 9.99 2.26
C GLN A 171 27.21 8.59 1.81
N ARG A 172 28.01 7.56 2.12
CA ARG A 172 27.64 6.16 1.87
C ARG A 172 26.40 5.77 2.68
N ASP A 173 26.38 6.12 3.97
CA ASP A 173 25.24 5.86 4.85
C ASP A 173 23.99 6.57 4.35
N GLU A 174 24.11 7.84 3.93
CA GLU A 174 23.00 8.62 3.38
C GLU A 174 22.47 8.01 2.07
N ALA A 175 23.34 7.62 1.14
CA ALA A 175 22.92 6.97 -0.11
C ALA A 175 22.17 5.66 0.15
N MET A 176 22.67 4.84 1.08
CA MET A 176 22.01 3.57 1.43
C MET A 176 20.70 3.79 2.19
N ALA A 177 20.63 4.78 3.08
CA ALA A 177 19.39 5.12 3.78
C ALA A 177 18.30 5.55 2.78
N VAL A 178 18.63 6.43 1.83
CA VAL A 178 17.70 6.90 0.79
C VAL A 178 17.22 5.74 -0.10
N TYR A 179 18.10 4.81 -0.45
CA TYR A 179 17.71 3.64 -1.24
C TYR A 179 16.74 2.73 -0.46
N ARG A 180 17.07 2.41 0.80
CA ARG A 180 16.26 1.50 1.65
C ARG A 180 14.87 2.06 1.93
N ASP A 181 14.81 3.34 2.27
CA ASP A 181 13.56 4.06 2.51
C ASP A 181 12.66 4.03 1.27
N ALA A 182 13.24 4.33 0.09
CA ALA A 182 12.53 4.29 -1.18
C ALA A 182 12.08 2.88 -1.56
N TYR A 183 12.90 1.87 -1.31
CA TYR A 183 12.55 0.47 -1.55
C TYR A 183 11.37 0.04 -0.69
N ASN A 184 11.44 0.21 0.63
CA ASN A 184 10.40 -0.25 1.54
C ASN A 184 9.06 0.47 1.26
N THR A 185 9.12 1.80 1.05
CA THR A 185 7.92 2.58 0.68
C THR A 185 7.31 2.05 -0.62
N ALA A 186 8.13 1.87 -1.66
CA ALA A 186 7.65 1.38 -2.95
C ALA A 186 7.12 -0.06 -2.91
N VAL A 187 7.67 -0.94 -2.05
CA VAL A 187 7.12 -2.28 -1.83
C VAL A 187 5.73 -2.17 -1.23
N THR A 188 5.58 -1.45 -0.11
CA THR A 188 4.31 -1.35 0.60
C THR A 188 3.22 -0.75 -0.30
N ASP A 189 3.51 0.38 -0.96
CA ASP A 189 2.59 1.04 -1.88
C ASP A 189 2.18 0.09 -3.02
N ARG A 190 3.15 -0.57 -3.66
CA ARG A 190 2.87 -1.46 -4.79
C ARG A 190 2.12 -2.71 -4.37
N ILE A 191 2.39 -3.26 -3.19
CA ILE A 191 1.64 -4.40 -2.66
C ILE A 191 0.19 -4.00 -2.39
N ALA A 192 -0.05 -2.82 -1.80
CA ALA A 192 -1.41 -2.31 -1.63
C ALA A 192 -2.15 -2.21 -2.97
N ASP A 193 -1.54 -1.62 -4.00
CA ASP A 193 -2.13 -1.54 -5.35
C ASP A 193 -2.49 -2.93 -5.92
N LEU A 194 -1.56 -3.88 -5.82
CA LEU A 194 -1.75 -5.24 -6.34
C LEU A 194 -2.81 -5.99 -5.55
N CYS A 195 -2.86 -5.81 -4.23
CA CYS A 195 -3.92 -6.36 -3.41
C CYS A 195 -5.27 -5.72 -3.71
N HIS A 196 -5.36 -4.42 -3.99
CA HIS A 196 -6.60 -3.79 -4.44
C HIS A 196 -7.09 -4.42 -5.75
N LEU A 197 -6.20 -4.60 -6.73
CA LEU A 197 -6.55 -5.27 -7.99
C LEU A 197 -7.05 -6.70 -7.77
N ALA A 198 -6.37 -7.48 -6.93
CA ALA A 198 -6.74 -8.87 -6.64
C ALA A 198 -8.00 -8.99 -5.77
N ALA A 199 -8.20 -8.06 -4.84
CA ALA A 199 -9.36 -8.00 -3.94
C ALA A 199 -10.64 -7.57 -4.68
N SER A 200 -10.48 -6.80 -5.76
CA SER A 200 -11.56 -6.16 -6.50
C SER A 200 -12.57 -7.18 -7.05
N PRO A 201 -13.89 -6.95 -6.88
CA PRO A 201 -14.93 -7.73 -7.52
C PRO A 201 -14.89 -7.65 -9.06
N THR A 202 -14.31 -6.58 -9.62
CA THR A 202 -14.31 -6.29 -11.06
C THR A 202 -12.93 -6.45 -11.73
N GLY A 203 -11.88 -6.74 -10.94
CA GLY A 203 -10.50 -6.78 -11.42
C GLY A 203 -9.90 -5.41 -11.76
N ARG A 204 -10.55 -4.32 -11.36
CA ARG A 204 -10.10 -2.93 -11.49
C ARG A 204 -10.05 -2.25 -10.13
N ASP A 205 -9.26 -1.20 -9.98
CA ASP A 205 -9.31 -0.37 -8.77
C ASP A 205 -10.65 0.36 -8.70
N VAL A 206 -11.34 0.17 -7.57
CA VAL A 206 -12.66 0.73 -7.26
C VAL A 206 -12.65 1.50 -5.93
N SER A 207 -11.46 1.81 -5.40
CA SER A 207 -11.27 2.53 -4.13
C SER A 207 -11.88 3.94 -4.12
N HIS A 208 -12.05 4.56 -5.30
CA HIS A 208 -12.73 5.86 -5.43
C HIS A 208 -14.24 5.77 -5.12
N LEU A 209 -14.84 4.58 -5.23
CA LEU A 209 -16.25 4.32 -4.93
C LEU A 209 -16.48 3.91 -3.46
N HIS A 210 -15.46 3.99 -2.60
CA HIS A 210 -15.59 3.73 -1.17
C HIS A 210 -16.66 4.66 -0.57
N PRO A 211 -17.53 4.17 0.34
CA PRO A 211 -18.67 4.94 0.86
C PRO A 211 -18.28 6.29 1.46
N ASP A 212 -17.12 6.40 2.11
CA ASP A 212 -16.62 7.67 2.66
C ASP A 212 -16.23 8.71 1.60
N ARG A 213 -16.10 8.31 0.33
CA ARG A 213 -15.71 9.16 -0.80
C ARG A 213 -16.88 9.56 -1.69
N VAL A 214 -17.93 8.73 -1.77
CA VAL A 214 -19.14 9.00 -2.55
C VAL A 214 -19.92 10.18 -1.95
N ARG A 215 -20.38 11.11 -2.80
CA ARG A 215 -21.24 12.25 -2.42
C ARG A 215 -22.57 12.18 -3.18
N ILE A 216 -23.52 13.01 -2.74
CA ILE A 216 -24.80 13.16 -3.46
C ILE A 216 -24.50 13.68 -4.87
N GLY A 217 -25.00 12.96 -5.87
CA GLY A 217 -24.75 13.17 -7.30
C GLY A 217 -23.75 12.17 -7.88
N ASP A 218 -22.94 11.52 -7.06
CA ASP A 218 -21.89 10.60 -7.52
C ASP A 218 -22.45 9.19 -7.73
N VAL A 219 -21.74 8.40 -8.54
CA VAL A 219 -21.96 6.97 -8.64
C VAL A 219 -21.31 6.27 -7.44
N GLY A 220 -22.03 5.34 -6.84
CA GLY A 220 -21.55 4.50 -5.76
C GLY A 220 -22.08 3.08 -5.87
N VAL A 221 -21.58 2.22 -4.98
CA VAL A 221 -22.07 0.86 -4.81
C VAL A 221 -22.92 0.81 -3.55
N PHE A 222 -24.09 0.21 -3.65
CA PHE A 222 -25.03 0.07 -2.55
C PHE A 222 -25.53 -1.35 -2.43
N SER A 223 -26.01 -1.72 -1.24
CA SER A 223 -26.56 -3.05 -1.01
C SER A 223 -27.61 -3.04 0.09
N GLY A 224 -28.52 -4.01 0.01
CA GLY A 224 -29.54 -4.26 1.01
C GLY A 224 -28.97 -5.04 2.19
N ASP A 225 -29.60 -4.91 3.35
CA ASP A 225 -29.23 -5.65 4.55
C ASP A 225 -29.31 -7.18 4.38
N TRP A 226 -30.26 -7.67 3.58
CA TRP A 226 -30.41 -9.09 3.25
C TRP A 226 -29.21 -9.72 2.55
N ALA A 227 -28.42 -8.92 1.82
CA ALA A 227 -27.26 -9.39 1.06
C ALA A 227 -26.02 -9.59 1.95
N ARG A 228 -26.10 -9.23 3.24
CA ARG A 228 -25.00 -9.39 4.19
C ARG A 228 -24.85 -10.83 4.63
N THR A 229 -23.63 -11.31 4.57
CA THR A 229 -23.22 -12.62 5.07
C THR A 229 -21.95 -12.49 5.92
N THR A 230 -21.71 -13.47 6.81
CA THR A 230 -20.43 -13.54 7.52
C THR A 230 -19.41 -14.23 6.65
N GLY A 231 -18.33 -13.52 6.32
CA GLY A 231 -17.21 -14.07 5.55
C GLY A 231 -16.42 -15.13 6.31
N PRO A 232 -15.61 -15.93 5.60
CA PRO A 232 -14.72 -16.93 6.20
C PRO A 232 -13.62 -16.33 7.10
N ASP A 233 -13.40 -15.02 7.02
CA ASP A 233 -12.56 -14.20 7.88
C ASP A 233 -13.31 -13.54 9.06
N GLY A 234 -14.62 -13.77 9.17
CA GLY A 234 -15.47 -13.09 10.15
C GLY A 234 -15.82 -11.65 9.76
N ALA A 235 -15.39 -11.17 8.58
CA ALA A 235 -15.77 -9.84 8.08
C ALA A 235 -17.21 -9.85 7.55
N ASN A 236 -17.88 -8.69 7.60
CA ASN A 236 -19.17 -8.51 6.92
C ASN A 236 -18.93 -8.56 5.40
N ARG A 237 -19.48 -9.57 4.73
CA ARG A 237 -19.42 -9.73 3.28
C ARG A 237 -20.76 -9.39 2.68
N ILE A 238 -20.71 -8.91 1.46
CA ILE A 238 -21.90 -8.58 0.68
C ILE A 238 -21.84 -9.47 -0.56
N GLU A 239 -22.81 -10.36 -0.73
CA GLU A 239 -22.81 -11.24 -1.90
C GLU A 239 -22.92 -10.40 -3.18
N VAL A 240 -23.75 -9.35 -3.16
CA VAL A 240 -24.06 -8.53 -4.34
C VAL A 240 -24.13 -7.05 -3.98
N GLY A 241 -23.27 -6.26 -4.62
CA GLY A 241 -23.41 -4.81 -4.67
C GLY A 241 -24.11 -4.36 -5.95
N PHE A 242 -24.84 -3.27 -5.88
CA PHE A 242 -25.57 -2.67 -7.00
C PHE A 242 -25.03 -1.29 -7.27
N VAL A 243 -24.92 -0.93 -8.55
CA VAL A 243 -24.44 0.40 -8.95
C VAL A 243 -25.59 1.38 -9.06
N GLY A 244 -25.43 2.56 -8.47
CA GLY A 244 -26.43 3.62 -8.56
C GLY A 244 -25.82 5.00 -8.34
N THR A 245 -26.61 6.03 -8.65
CA THR A 245 -26.28 7.41 -8.31
C THR A 245 -26.88 7.74 -6.95
N LEU A 246 -26.06 8.20 -6.00
CA LEU A 246 -26.53 8.61 -4.68
C LEU A 246 -27.31 9.92 -4.81
N ILE A 247 -28.59 9.93 -4.48
CA ILE A 247 -29.46 11.11 -4.68
C ILE A 247 -29.84 11.82 -3.38
N GLU A 248 -29.93 11.10 -2.26
CA GLU A 248 -30.16 11.68 -0.94
C GLU A 248 -29.71 10.75 0.19
N HIS A 249 -29.71 11.27 1.42
CA HIS A 249 -29.70 10.46 2.63
C HIS A 249 -31.02 10.68 3.38
N TRP A 250 -31.67 9.60 3.80
CA TRP A 250 -32.91 9.65 4.55
C TRP A 250 -32.83 8.79 5.81
N ASN A 251 -33.03 9.41 6.97
CA ASN A 251 -32.87 8.76 8.28
C ASN A 251 -31.53 8.02 8.48
N GLY A 252 -30.44 8.52 7.86
CA GLY A 252 -29.12 7.90 7.90
C GLY A 252 -28.87 6.84 6.83
N TRP A 253 -29.89 6.46 6.06
CA TRP A 253 -29.78 5.50 4.95
C TRP A 253 -29.52 6.22 3.63
N ALA A 254 -28.80 5.55 2.73
CA ALA A 254 -28.49 6.08 1.42
C ALA A 254 -29.63 5.78 0.44
N VAL A 255 -30.01 6.76 -0.38
CA VAL A 255 -31.05 6.58 -1.41
C VAL A 255 -30.40 6.69 -2.78
N PHE A 256 -30.57 5.65 -3.59
CA PHE A 256 -29.93 5.55 -4.91
C PHE A 256 -30.94 5.55 -6.05
N SER A 257 -30.56 6.17 -7.16
CA SER A 257 -31.21 6.03 -8.48
C SER A 257 -30.39 5.09 -9.35
N CYS A 258 -30.99 4.00 -9.83
CA CYS A 258 -30.32 3.00 -10.65
C CYS A 258 -31.01 2.80 -12.01
N THR A 259 -30.33 2.10 -12.92
CA THR A 259 -30.90 1.73 -14.22
C THR A 259 -31.91 0.60 -14.09
N ARG A 260 -32.69 0.35 -15.14
CA ARG A 260 -33.59 -0.81 -15.25
C ARG A 260 -32.87 -2.14 -14.99
N GLU A 261 -31.71 -2.33 -15.60
CA GLU A 261 -30.90 -3.55 -15.45
C GLU A 261 -30.51 -3.81 -13.99
N VAL A 262 -30.07 -2.76 -13.28
CA VAL A 262 -29.75 -2.88 -11.86
C VAL A 262 -31.01 -3.18 -11.04
N ALA A 263 -32.14 -2.55 -11.36
CA ALA A 263 -33.39 -2.81 -10.68
C ALA A 263 -33.88 -4.26 -10.88
N GLU A 264 -33.74 -4.81 -12.10
CA GLU A 264 -33.99 -6.22 -12.40
C GLU A 264 -33.08 -7.15 -11.62
N ALA A 265 -31.80 -6.79 -11.50
CA ALA A 265 -30.86 -7.55 -10.70
C ALA A 265 -31.22 -7.54 -9.21
N ILE A 266 -31.72 -6.43 -8.65
CA ILE A 266 -32.19 -6.34 -7.26
C ILE A 266 -33.39 -7.26 -7.05
N VAL A 267 -34.40 -7.22 -7.93
CA VAL A 267 -35.58 -8.09 -7.84
C VAL A 267 -35.19 -9.57 -7.93
N ALA A 268 -34.31 -9.92 -8.88
CA ALA A 268 -33.81 -11.29 -9.02
C ALA A 268 -32.98 -11.74 -7.81
N ASP A 269 -32.22 -10.82 -7.21
CA ASP A 269 -31.43 -11.08 -6.01
C ASP A 269 -32.32 -11.41 -4.80
N GLN A 270 -33.34 -10.58 -4.57
CA GLN A 270 -34.27 -10.79 -3.48
C GLN A 270 -35.07 -12.09 -3.64
N GLN A 271 -35.47 -12.43 -4.88
CA GLN A 271 -36.13 -13.70 -5.14
C GLN A 271 -35.21 -14.90 -4.82
N ARG A 272 -33.91 -14.80 -5.15
CA ARG A 272 -32.93 -15.82 -4.78
C ARG A 272 -32.83 -16.01 -3.27
N HIS A 273 -32.83 -14.92 -2.49
CA HIS A 273 -32.83 -14.98 -1.03
C HIS A 273 -34.12 -15.60 -0.46
N ARG A 274 -35.29 -15.26 -1.04
CA ARG A 274 -36.58 -15.89 -0.69
C ARG A 274 -36.56 -17.40 -0.93
N ASP A 275 -36.03 -17.83 -2.07
CA ASP A 275 -35.92 -19.25 -2.42
C ASP A 275 -34.95 -19.99 -1.48
N GLN A 276 -33.79 -19.41 -1.17
CA GLN A 276 -32.83 -19.99 -0.22
C GLN A 276 -33.43 -20.11 1.19
N TYR A 277 -34.15 -19.08 1.65
CA TYR A 277 -34.81 -19.13 2.95
C TYR A 277 -35.93 -20.17 2.98
N ARG A 278 -36.70 -20.29 1.90
CA ARG A 278 -37.72 -21.34 1.73
C ARG A 278 -37.10 -22.73 1.84
N ASP A 279 -35.97 -22.97 1.18
CA ASP A 279 -35.28 -24.24 1.22
C ASP A 279 -34.72 -24.55 2.63
N SER A 280 -34.16 -23.55 3.32
CA SER A 280 -33.74 -23.68 4.71
C SER A 280 -34.90 -24.05 5.66
N LEU A 281 -36.07 -23.43 5.49
CA LEU A 281 -37.27 -23.79 6.25
C LEU A 281 -37.72 -25.22 5.96
N ARG A 282 -37.64 -25.66 4.70
CA ARG A 282 -37.96 -27.04 4.32
C ARG A 282 -37.00 -28.03 4.99
N ASP A 283 -35.71 -27.74 4.98
CA ASP A 283 -34.66 -28.60 5.57
C ASP A 283 -34.79 -28.70 7.11
N THR A 284 -35.33 -27.65 7.74
CA THR A 284 -35.63 -27.65 9.19
C THR A 284 -36.98 -28.28 9.54
N GLY A 285 -37.71 -28.80 8.55
CA GLY A 285 -38.93 -29.58 8.74
C GLY A 285 -40.22 -28.74 8.83
N VAL A 286 -40.20 -27.50 8.34
CA VAL A 286 -41.42 -26.67 8.25
C VAL A 286 -42.41 -27.29 7.25
N PRO A 287 -43.70 -27.44 7.61
CA PRO A 287 -44.72 -27.96 6.70
C PRO A 287 -44.86 -27.16 5.41
N ALA A 288 -45.16 -27.83 4.29
CA ALA A 288 -45.20 -27.20 2.97
C ALA A 288 -46.26 -26.08 2.85
N ASP A 289 -47.37 -26.20 3.56
CA ASP A 289 -48.46 -25.21 3.64
C ASP A 289 -48.12 -23.98 4.52
N GLU A 290 -46.99 -24.04 5.23
CA GLU A 290 -46.49 -22.99 6.10
C GLU A 290 -45.35 -22.19 5.45
N LEU A 291 -44.69 -22.75 4.42
CA LEU A 291 -43.47 -22.19 3.85
C LEU A 291 -43.67 -20.78 3.30
N ASP A 292 -44.62 -20.59 2.39
CA ASP A 292 -44.88 -19.29 1.76
C ASP A 292 -45.16 -18.21 2.81
N ARG A 293 -46.01 -18.51 3.79
CA ARG A 293 -46.38 -17.56 4.85
C ARG A 293 -45.18 -17.13 5.69
N ARG A 294 -44.26 -18.05 6.00
CA ARG A 294 -43.05 -17.71 6.77
C ARG A 294 -42.03 -16.95 5.95
N VAL A 295 -41.91 -17.24 4.65
CA VAL A 295 -41.04 -16.48 3.75
C VAL A 295 -41.56 -15.05 3.61
N ASP A 296 -42.86 -14.87 3.35
CA ASP A 296 -43.48 -13.55 3.20
C ASP A 296 -43.45 -12.72 4.49
N ALA A 297 -43.51 -13.37 5.65
CA ALA A 297 -43.38 -12.71 6.95
C ALA A 297 -41.94 -12.29 7.28
N ALA A 298 -40.93 -12.83 6.58
CA ALA A 298 -39.52 -12.53 6.82
C ALA A 298 -38.90 -11.66 5.74
N LEU A 299 -39.37 -11.76 4.50
CA LEU A 299 -38.80 -11.12 3.32
C LEU A 299 -39.94 -10.61 2.43
N ALA A 300 -39.91 -9.34 2.04
CA ALA A 300 -40.85 -8.78 1.09
C ALA A 300 -40.79 -9.48 -0.28
N ASP A 301 -41.92 -9.56 -0.98
CA ASP A 301 -42.01 -10.13 -2.32
C ASP A 301 -41.87 -9.03 -3.38
N LEU A 302 -40.89 -9.16 -4.28
CA LEU A 302 -40.60 -8.15 -5.29
C LEU A 302 -40.85 -8.75 -6.66
N SER A 303 -41.58 -8.02 -7.47
CA SER A 303 -41.84 -8.41 -8.86
C SER A 303 -42.01 -7.20 -9.76
N PHE A 304 -41.95 -7.42 -11.07
CA PHE A 304 -42.29 -6.39 -12.05
C PHE A 304 -43.72 -6.59 -12.57
N ASP A 305 -44.52 -5.54 -12.50
CA ASP A 305 -45.75 -5.36 -13.28
C ASP A 305 -45.45 -4.38 -14.43
N GLY A 306 -44.97 -4.93 -15.56
CA GLY A 306 -44.44 -4.15 -16.67
C GLY A 306 -43.21 -3.34 -16.26
N ASP A 307 -43.33 -2.01 -16.28
CA ASP A 307 -42.27 -1.09 -15.88
C ASP A 307 -42.28 -0.77 -14.39
N VAL A 308 -43.29 -1.20 -13.64
CA VAL A 308 -43.43 -0.90 -12.21
C VAL A 308 -42.87 -2.04 -11.38
N ILE A 309 -42.08 -1.72 -10.36
CA ILE A 309 -41.71 -2.69 -9.32
C ILE A 309 -42.81 -2.68 -8.26
N ASP A 310 -43.46 -3.81 -8.08
CA ASP A 310 -44.38 -4.05 -6.97
C ASP A 310 -43.58 -4.75 -5.85
N ALA A 311 -43.46 -4.06 -4.71
CA ALA A 311 -42.86 -4.59 -3.48
C ALA A 311 -43.96 -4.85 -2.46
N ASP A 312 -44.42 -6.11 -2.40
CA ASP A 312 -45.46 -6.56 -1.50
C ASP A 312 -44.87 -6.86 -0.12
N GLN A 313 -45.22 -6.00 0.84
CA GLN A 313 -44.76 -6.05 2.22
C GLN A 313 -45.90 -6.36 3.19
N ARG A 314 -47.07 -6.79 2.69
CA ARG A 314 -48.27 -6.94 3.52
C ARG A 314 -48.08 -7.93 4.66
N ALA A 315 -47.44 -9.06 4.38
CA ALA A 315 -47.15 -10.07 5.40
C ALA A 315 -45.99 -9.68 6.31
N LEU A 316 -44.97 -8.99 5.78
CA LEU A 316 -43.81 -8.51 6.53
C LEU A 316 -44.19 -7.43 7.56
N SER A 317 -45.09 -6.53 7.18
CA SER A 317 -45.50 -5.36 7.99
C SER A 317 -46.78 -5.57 8.79
N ASP A 318 -47.48 -6.71 8.60
CA ASP A 318 -48.84 -6.96 9.10
C ASP A 318 -49.81 -5.82 8.75
N ASP A 319 -49.68 -5.28 7.54
CA ASP A 319 -50.48 -4.16 7.01
C ASP A 319 -51.02 -4.53 5.62
N PRO A 320 -52.36 -4.67 5.45
CA PRO A 320 -52.95 -5.08 4.17
C PRO A 320 -52.73 -4.08 3.03
N ASP A 321 -52.38 -2.83 3.34
CA ASP A 321 -52.16 -1.76 2.37
C ASP A 321 -50.67 -1.53 2.06
N ALA A 322 -49.75 -2.29 2.69
CA ALA A 322 -48.30 -2.18 2.51
C ALA A 322 -47.81 -2.80 1.18
N ILE A 323 -48.24 -2.22 0.06
CA ILE A 323 -47.69 -2.48 -1.27
C ILE A 323 -47.06 -1.19 -1.78
N ASP A 324 -45.74 -1.19 -1.90
CA ASP A 324 -44.99 -0.07 -2.48
C ASP A 324 -44.84 -0.29 -3.99
N ARG A 325 -45.16 0.75 -4.77
CA ARG A 325 -45.04 0.75 -6.23
C ARG A 325 -43.99 1.73 -6.70
N ILE A 326 -42.93 1.23 -7.33
CA ILE A 326 -41.86 2.06 -7.87
C ILE A 326 -42.01 2.15 -9.38
N THR A 327 -42.37 3.34 -9.85
CA THR A 327 -42.33 3.67 -11.26
C THR A 327 -40.96 4.25 -11.63
N PRO A 328 -40.42 3.98 -12.83
CA PRO A 328 -39.25 4.69 -13.30
C PRO A 328 -39.56 6.18 -13.48
N ASP A 329 -38.53 7.01 -13.36
CA ASP A 329 -38.60 8.43 -13.67
C ASP A 329 -38.63 8.70 -15.19
N GLY A 330 -38.61 9.97 -15.58
CA GLY A 330 -38.64 10.39 -16.98
C GLY A 330 -37.44 9.90 -17.82
N ASP A 331 -36.34 9.52 -17.16
CA ASP A 331 -35.13 8.98 -17.78
C ASP A 331 -35.08 7.45 -17.73
N GLY A 332 -36.16 6.80 -17.29
CA GLY A 332 -36.25 5.34 -17.18
C GLY A 332 -35.48 4.76 -15.98
N ARG A 333 -35.07 5.61 -15.02
CA ARG A 333 -34.31 5.20 -13.84
C ARG A 333 -35.23 4.94 -12.65
N TYR A 334 -34.80 4.03 -11.79
CA TYR A 334 -35.55 3.62 -10.61
C TYR A 334 -34.89 4.25 -9.40
N VAL A 335 -35.65 5.07 -8.67
CA VAL A 335 -35.28 5.41 -7.29
C VAL A 335 -35.68 4.20 -6.45
N VAL A 336 -34.74 3.28 -6.28
CA VAL A 336 -35.07 2.01 -5.65
C VAL A 336 -35.46 2.26 -4.20
N MET A 337 -36.75 2.03 -3.96
CA MET A 337 -37.44 1.85 -2.68
C MET A 337 -37.33 3.02 -1.69
N SER A 338 -37.88 4.16 -2.11
CA SER A 338 -38.34 5.32 -1.33
C SER A 338 -38.65 5.02 0.16
N ARG A 339 -37.63 5.10 1.02
CA ARG A 339 -37.76 5.26 2.49
C ARG A 339 -38.30 4.06 3.28
N SER A 340 -38.63 2.95 2.65
CA SER A 340 -39.16 1.79 3.37
C SER A 340 -38.05 0.86 3.88
N TRP A 341 -36.92 0.73 3.18
CA TRP A 341 -35.82 -0.20 3.51
C TRP A 341 -34.48 0.49 3.76
N CYS A 342 -33.65 -0.20 4.52
CA CYS A 342 -32.34 0.26 4.95
C CYS A 342 -31.28 -0.11 3.92
N TRP A 343 -31.02 0.81 2.99
CA TRP A 343 -29.93 0.70 2.03
C TRP A 343 -28.68 1.40 2.55
N GLU A 344 -27.54 0.75 2.37
CA GLU A 344 -26.25 1.32 2.72
C GLU A 344 -25.41 1.52 1.46
N ALA A 345 -24.68 2.64 1.43
CA ALA A 345 -23.51 2.72 0.57
C ALA A 345 -22.45 1.78 1.15
N VAL A 346 -21.88 0.92 0.32
CA VAL A 346 -21.00 -0.16 0.77
C VAL A 346 -19.66 -0.08 0.07
N ASP A 347 -18.61 -0.51 0.75
CA ASP A 347 -17.29 -0.65 0.13
C ASP A 347 -17.39 -1.69 -1.01
N PRO A 348 -17.08 -1.32 -2.27
CA PRO A 348 -17.02 -2.26 -3.37
C PRO A 348 -16.13 -3.48 -3.07
N TYR A 349 -15.06 -3.31 -2.27
CA TYR A 349 -14.18 -4.40 -1.87
C TYR A 349 -14.84 -5.36 -0.88
N ALA A 350 -15.95 -5.01 -0.23
CA ALA A 350 -16.73 -5.94 0.60
C ALA A 350 -17.63 -6.86 -0.25
N CYS A 351 -17.89 -6.51 -1.51
CA CYS A 351 -18.76 -7.23 -2.43
C CYS A 351 -18.07 -8.45 -3.07
N ASP A 352 -18.83 -9.51 -3.34
CA ASP A 352 -18.36 -10.65 -4.16
C ASP A 352 -18.52 -10.38 -5.65
N ARG A 353 -19.66 -9.79 -6.02
CA ARG A 353 -19.95 -9.28 -7.36
C ARG A 353 -20.63 -7.93 -7.28
N ILE A 354 -20.48 -7.15 -8.34
CA ILE A 354 -21.17 -5.87 -8.53
C ILE A 354 -22.00 -5.95 -9.81
N VAL A 355 -23.23 -5.45 -9.76
CA VAL A 355 -24.12 -5.38 -10.93
C VAL A 355 -24.40 -3.94 -11.31
N GLY A 356 -24.22 -3.64 -12.59
CA GLY A 356 -24.36 -2.30 -13.19
C GLY A 356 -23.02 -1.75 -13.67
N ASP A 357 -23.10 -0.66 -14.44
CA ASP A 357 -21.93 -0.04 -15.07
C ASP A 357 -21.22 0.90 -14.08
N LEU A 358 -19.98 0.55 -13.74
CA LEU A 358 -19.11 1.42 -12.96
C LEU A 358 -18.49 2.51 -13.85
N PRO A 359 -18.36 3.76 -13.36
CA PRO A 359 -17.63 4.78 -14.07
C PRO A 359 -16.16 4.35 -14.22
N ASP A 360 -15.56 4.71 -15.35
CA ASP A 360 -14.09 4.62 -15.44
C ASP A 360 -13.48 5.62 -14.43
N PRO A 361 -12.31 5.31 -13.84
CA PRO A 361 -11.68 6.16 -12.83
C PRO A 361 -11.36 7.58 -13.33
N ASP A 362 -11.27 7.78 -14.65
CA ASP A 362 -11.06 9.09 -15.28
C ASP A 362 -12.37 9.89 -15.52
N GLN A 363 -13.52 9.31 -15.17
CA GLN A 363 -14.86 9.90 -15.35
C GLN A 363 -15.58 10.21 -14.03
N ALA A 364 -14.95 9.90 -12.88
CA ALA A 364 -15.46 10.16 -11.53
C ALA A 364 -15.08 11.56 -11.03
#